data_AF-A0A1Y4CY93-F1
#
_entry.id   AF-A0A1Y4CY93-F1
#
_cell.length_a   1.000
_cell.length_b   1.000
_cell.length_c   1.000
_cell.angle_alpha   90.00
_cell.angle_beta   90.00
_cell.angle_gamma   90.00
#
_symmetry.space_group_name_H-M   'P 1'
#
loop_
_entity.id
_entity.type
_entity.pdbx_description
1 polymer ?
#
loop_
_entity_poly.entity_id
_entity_poly.type
_entity_poly.pdbx_seq_one_letter_code
_entity_poly.pdbx_strand_id
1 'polypeptide(L)'
;MENNTPSVTNDVLLGSHPIEIYLACDKLFEGEPWLQWEPETLIMQLRNDVDDLAEDKLLAVQSVASNATVVLNMALSFEKAVLAFNNCVCVMDTWQPPYVEELCYAVPQILKILRAVHGPNHTFEFAGEVPNYVASVAKYRGWIALPRRLDFASELLNSMNGLTEKSKRYIESKELVDEVREVYRGLDNPTADAILNSEQYKQLSRPEQIQFAKIAGALLFDPTILYRAN
;
A
#
# COMPACT_ATOMS: atom_id res chain seq x y z
N MET A 1 -21.82 -16.53 31.53
CA MET A 1 -21.94 -16.22 30.08
C MET A 1 -20.53 -15.93 29.63
N GLU A 2 -19.87 -16.91 29.00
CA GLU A 2 -18.58 -16.67 28.37
C GLU A 2 -18.84 -15.77 27.16
N ASN A 3 -18.35 -14.53 27.24
CA ASN A 3 -18.25 -13.68 26.07
C ASN A 3 -17.29 -14.37 25.10
N ASN A 4 -17.85 -15.03 24.08
CA ASN A 4 -17.14 -15.43 22.87
C ASN A 4 -16.73 -14.17 22.09
N THR A 5 -15.82 -13.38 22.68
CA THR A 5 -15.09 -12.36 21.95
C THR A 5 -14.17 -13.12 20.99
N PRO A 6 -14.26 -12.90 19.66
CA PRO A 6 -13.41 -13.60 18.70
C PRO A 6 -11.94 -13.42 19.09
N SER A 7 -11.18 -14.52 19.21
CA SER A 7 -9.75 -14.44 19.46
C SER A 7 -9.05 -13.99 18.18
N VAL A 8 -8.44 -12.82 18.22
CA VAL A 8 -7.56 -12.36 17.14
C VAL A 8 -6.29 -13.20 17.21
N THR A 9 -5.99 -13.98 16.16
CA THR A 9 -4.75 -14.74 16.02
C THR A 9 -3.80 -14.03 15.05
N ASN A 10 -2.51 -14.40 15.06
CA ASN A 10 -1.50 -13.84 14.15
C ASN A 10 -1.92 -13.96 12.69
N ASP A 11 -2.35 -15.16 12.27
CA ASP A 11 -2.79 -15.43 10.91
C ASP A 11 -3.97 -14.55 10.49
N VAL A 12 -4.85 -14.18 11.44
CA VAL A 12 -5.97 -13.27 11.16
C VAL A 12 -5.45 -11.86 10.87
N LEU A 13 -4.57 -11.31 11.70
CA LEU A 13 -4.04 -9.95 11.47
C LEU A 13 -3.17 -9.89 10.20
N LEU A 14 -2.28 -10.87 10.01
CA LEU A 14 -1.39 -10.91 8.83
C LEU A 14 -2.17 -11.20 7.54
N GLY A 15 -3.23 -12.00 7.61
CA GLY A 15 -4.15 -12.35 6.50
C GLY A 15 -5.26 -11.33 6.23
N SER A 16 -5.45 -10.34 7.09
CA SER A 16 -6.40 -9.25 6.89
C SER A 16 -5.77 -8.05 6.19
N HIS A 17 -6.57 -7.37 5.36
CA HIS A 17 -6.19 -6.05 4.85
C HIS A 17 -6.18 -5.02 5.98
N PRO A 18 -5.29 -4.01 5.95
CA PRO A 18 -5.25 -2.97 6.99
C PRO A 18 -6.60 -2.27 7.24
N ILE A 19 -7.38 -2.02 6.19
CA ILE A 19 -8.74 -1.46 6.34
C ILE A 19 -9.69 -2.40 7.10
N GLU A 20 -9.57 -3.71 6.92
CA GLU A 20 -10.42 -4.69 7.62
C GLU A 20 -10.08 -4.72 9.10
N ILE A 21 -8.79 -4.61 9.44
CA ILE A 21 -8.32 -4.48 10.82
C ILE A 21 -8.89 -3.22 11.45
N TYR A 22 -8.83 -2.07 10.77
CA TYR A 22 -9.43 -0.81 11.24
C TYR A 22 -10.92 -0.99 11.54
N LEU A 23 -11.70 -1.50 10.57
CA LEU A 23 -13.15 -1.68 10.72
C LEU A 23 -13.50 -2.68 11.85
N ALA A 24 -12.68 -3.71 12.03
CA ALA A 24 -12.86 -4.66 13.12
C ALA A 24 -12.60 -4.02 14.49
N CYS A 25 -11.54 -3.22 14.62
CA CYS A 25 -11.21 -2.51 15.87
C CYS A 25 -12.26 -1.45 16.20
N ASP A 26 -12.65 -0.64 15.22
CA ASP A 26 -13.70 0.38 15.38
C ASP A 26 -15.02 -0.25 15.84
N LYS A 27 -15.38 -1.41 15.30
CA LYS A 27 -16.54 -2.17 15.76
C LYS A 27 -16.36 -2.78 17.15
N LEU A 28 -15.18 -3.34 17.45
CA LEU A 28 -14.90 -4.03 18.71
C LEU A 28 -14.85 -3.07 19.90
N PHE A 29 -14.33 -1.86 19.69
CA PHE A 29 -14.14 -0.84 20.72
C PHE A 29 -15.19 0.26 20.69
N GLU A 30 -16.32 0.02 20.01
CA GLU A 30 -17.49 0.90 19.97
C GLU A 30 -17.18 2.33 19.47
N GLY A 31 -16.32 2.44 18.45
CA GLY A 31 -15.94 3.68 17.76
C GLY A 31 -14.46 4.02 17.91
N GLU A 32 -14.14 5.31 17.84
CA GLU A 32 -12.77 5.85 17.84
C GLU A 32 -11.99 5.92 19.18
N PRO A 33 -12.52 5.56 20.40
CA PRO A 33 -11.73 5.71 21.64
C PRO A 33 -10.35 5.03 21.63
N TRP A 34 -10.25 3.88 20.95
CA TRP A 34 -8.99 3.13 20.84
C TRP A 34 -7.90 3.85 20.03
N LEU A 35 -8.28 4.82 19.20
CA LEU A 35 -7.31 5.64 18.45
C LEU A 35 -6.48 6.56 19.36
N GLN A 36 -6.94 6.76 20.61
CA GLN A 36 -6.26 7.57 21.63
C GLN A 36 -5.53 6.71 22.67
N TRP A 37 -5.58 5.39 22.55
CA TRP A 37 -4.90 4.49 23.48
C TRP A 37 -3.40 4.45 23.20
N GLU A 38 -2.62 4.36 24.27
CA GLU A 38 -1.20 4.05 24.16
C GLU A 38 -1.01 2.68 23.49
N PRO A 39 0.08 2.46 22.72
CA PRO A 39 0.35 1.21 22.01
C PRO A 39 0.22 -0.03 22.91
N GLU A 40 0.77 0.03 24.13
CA GLU A 40 0.74 -1.06 25.09
C GLU A 40 -0.69 -1.38 25.52
N THR A 41 -1.54 -0.36 25.65
CA THR A 41 -2.95 -0.55 26.02
C THR A 41 -3.70 -1.28 24.91
N LEU A 42 -3.43 -0.95 23.65
CA LEU A 42 -4.03 -1.61 22.49
C LEU A 42 -3.56 -3.06 22.37
N ILE A 43 -2.25 -3.31 22.51
CA ILE A 43 -1.66 -4.66 22.46
C ILE A 43 -2.21 -5.52 23.60
N MET A 44 -2.37 -4.98 24.81
CA MET A 44 -2.98 -5.70 25.94
C MET A 44 -4.43 -6.15 25.69
N GLN A 45 -5.14 -5.54 24.73
CA GLN A 45 -6.47 -6.01 24.33
C GLN A 45 -6.42 -7.20 23.35
N LEU A 46 -5.29 -7.45 22.70
CA LEU A 46 -5.07 -8.66 21.93
C LEU A 46 -4.93 -9.83 22.92
N ARG A 47 -5.78 -10.85 22.77
CA ARG A 47 -5.66 -12.07 23.57
C ARG A 47 -4.58 -12.96 22.95
N ASN A 48 -3.69 -13.47 23.80
CA ASN A 48 -2.54 -14.34 23.47
C ASN A 48 -1.29 -13.59 22.97
N ASP A 49 -0.15 -14.28 22.99
CA ASP A 49 1.11 -13.79 22.42
C ASP A 49 0.92 -13.60 20.91
N VAL A 50 0.79 -12.34 20.48
CA VAL A 50 0.75 -11.96 19.07
C VAL A 50 2.19 -11.78 18.59
N ASP A 51 2.50 -12.15 17.34
CA ASP A 51 3.85 -11.92 16.81
C ASP A 51 4.11 -10.43 16.54
N ASP A 52 5.39 -10.05 16.61
CA ASP A 52 5.84 -8.67 16.41
C ASP A 52 5.32 -8.06 15.09
N LEU A 53 5.14 -8.87 14.03
CA LEU A 53 4.66 -8.41 12.72
C LEU A 53 3.18 -8.02 12.76
N ALA A 54 2.36 -8.84 13.41
CA ALA A 54 0.94 -8.60 13.59
C ALA A 54 0.70 -7.41 14.54
N GLU A 55 1.54 -7.27 15.57
CA GLU A 55 1.55 -6.07 16.44
C GLU A 55 1.91 -4.81 15.63
N ASP A 56 3.03 -4.82 14.90
CA ASP A 56 3.45 -3.71 14.03
C ASP A 56 2.35 -3.27 13.08
N LYS A 57 1.65 -4.23 12.46
CA LYS A 57 0.55 -3.97 11.54
C LYS A 57 -0.64 -3.32 12.24
N LEU A 58 -1.02 -3.79 13.43
CA LEU A 58 -2.10 -3.18 14.21
C LEU A 58 -1.74 -1.74 14.62
N LEU A 59 -0.54 -1.54 15.13
CA LEU A 59 -0.05 -0.21 15.54
C LEU A 59 0.05 0.75 14.35
N ALA A 60 0.44 0.26 13.18
CA ALA A 60 0.44 1.06 11.95
C ALA A 60 -0.98 1.45 11.54
N VAL A 61 -1.96 0.54 11.65
CA VAL A 61 -3.38 0.87 11.39
C VAL A 61 -3.88 1.94 12.35
N GLN A 62 -3.59 1.81 13.65
CA GLN A 62 -3.92 2.81 14.66
C GLN A 62 -3.29 4.16 14.32
N SER A 63 -1.99 4.18 13.99
CA SER A 63 -1.21 5.39 13.70
C SER A 63 -1.73 6.12 12.45
N VAL A 64 -2.09 5.38 11.40
CA VAL A 64 -2.71 5.96 10.20
C VAL A 64 -4.05 6.59 10.53
N ALA A 65 -4.88 5.91 11.31
CA ALA A 65 -6.20 6.38 11.68
C ALA A 65 -6.17 7.58 12.65
N SER A 66 -5.24 7.59 13.61
CA SER A 66 -5.14 8.64 14.63
C SER A 66 -4.35 9.88 14.17
N ASN A 67 -3.44 9.73 13.20
CA ASN A 67 -2.52 10.79 12.80
C ASN A 67 -2.26 10.88 11.30
N ALA A 68 -3.32 11.16 10.54
CA ALA A 68 -3.31 11.29 9.09
C ALA A 68 -2.19 12.24 8.58
N THR A 69 -2.03 13.40 9.23
CA THR A 69 -1.06 14.41 8.80
C THR A 69 0.36 13.87 8.79
N VAL A 70 0.77 13.15 9.84
CA VAL A 70 2.13 12.62 9.96
C VAL A 70 2.42 11.60 8.87
N VAL A 71 1.53 10.63 8.65
CA VAL A 71 1.73 9.59 7.62
C VAL A 71 1.69 10.18 6.20
N LEU A 72 0.86 11.19 5.95
CA LEU A 72 0.76 11.80 4.62
C LEU A 72 1.93 12.74 4.28
N ASN A 73 2.71 13.20 5.26
CA ASN A 73 3.75 14.21 5.07
C ASN A 73 5.17 13.77 5.42
N MET A 74 5.36 12.85 6.36
CA MET A 74 6.69 12.42 6.84
C MET A 74 7.09 11.10 6.20
N ALA A 75 8.26 11.08 5.55
CA ALA A 75 8.69 9.91 4.79
C ALA A 75 8.95 8.68 5.68
N LEU A 76 9.47 8.88 6.90
CA LEU A 76 9.75 7.77 7.82
C LEU A 76 8.45 7.11 8.33
N SER A 77 7.47 7.91 8.74
CA SER A 77 6.17 7.41 9.21
C SER A 77 5.41 6.71 8.10
N PHE A 78 5.46 7.26 6.89
CA PHE A 78 4.93 6.60 5.69
C PHE A 78 5.62 5.26 5.42
N GLU A 79 6.95 5.21 5.44
CA GLU A 79 7.72 3.97 5.24
C GLU A 79 7.31 2.89 6.24
N LYS A 80 7.23 3.21 7.54
CA LYS A 80 6.88 2.20 8.56
C LYS A 80 5.46 1.70 8.41
N ALA A 81 4.51 2.58 8.07
CA ALA A 81 3.15 2.16 7.74
C ALA A 81 3.13 1.21 6.52
N VAL A 82 3.92 1.52 5.48
CA VAL A 82 4.04 0.66 4.30
C VAL A 82 4.62 -0.71 4.69
N LEU A 83 5.74 -0.76 5.41
CA LEU A 83 6.37 -2.02 5.79
C LEU A 83 5.44 -2.90 6.64
N ALA A 84 4.80 -2.31 7.66
CA ALA A 84 3.86 -3.01 8.52
C ALA A 84 2.65 -3.55 7.74
N PHE A 85 2.08 -2.76 6.81
CA PHE A 85 0.98 -3.20 5.96
C PHE A 85 1.37 -4.35 5.03
N ASN A 86 2.66 -4.48 4.72
CA ASN A 86 3.22 -5.53 3.90
C ASN A 86 3.81 -6.69 4.71
N ASN A 87 3.48 -6.79 6.01
CA ASN A 87 3.94 -7.86 6.91
C ASN A 87 5.47 -7.96 6.96
N CYS A 88 6.18 -6.83 6.82
CA CYS A 88 7.63 -6.73 6.92
C CYS A 88 8.04 -6.24 8.31
N VAL A 89 9.21 -6.68 8.78
CA VAL A 89 9.78 -6.25 10.06
C VAL A 89 10.08 -4.75 10.02
N CYS A 90 9.46 -4.00 10.94
CA CYS A 90 9.73 -2.57 11.09
C CYS A 90 10.92 -2.34 12.03
N VAL A 91 12.05 -1.92 11.47
CA VAL A 91 13.19 -1.45 12.27
C VAL A 91 13.06 0.05 12.46
N MET A 92 12.73 0.45 13.68
CA MET A 92 12.67 1.87 14.05
C MET A 92 14.03 2.55 13.87
N ASP A 93 14.03 3.86 13.61
CA ASP A 93 15.22 4.70 13.43
C ASP A 93 16.14 4.36 12.23
N THR A 94 15.75 3.42 11.36
CA THR A 94 16.51 3.07 10.17
C THR A 94 15.64 3.15 8.92
N TRP A 95 16.19 3.63 7.81
CA TRP A 95 15.52 3.61 6.50
C TRP A 95 15.55 2.19 5.91
N GLN A 96 14.37 1.69 5.55
CA GLN A 96 14.14 0.38 4.95
C GLN A 96 13.28 0.58 3.68
N PRO A 97 13.89 0.95 2.55
CA PRO A 97 13.14 1.34 1.36
C PRO A 97 12.32 0.16 0.83
N PRO A 98 10.98 0.25 0.80
CA PRO A 98 10.12 -0.82 0.33
C PRO A 98 10.29 -1.04 -1.18
N TYR A 99 9.68 -2.11 -1.67
CA TYR A 99 9.46 -2.34 -3.09
C TYR A 99 8.30 -1.46 -3.60
N VAL A 100 8.23 -1.23 -4.91
CA VAL A 100 7.18 -0.37 -5.49
C VAL A 100 5.82 -1.06 -5.45
N GLU A 101 5.83 -2.39 -5.50
CA GLU A 101 4.72 -3.31 -5.29
C GLU A 101 4.09 -3.08 -3.90
N GLU A 102 4.92 -3.02 -2.86
CA GLU A 102 4.53 -2.79 -1.47
C GLU A 102 3.93 -1.38 -1.28
N LEU A 103 4.53 -0.37 -1.91
CA LEU A 103 3.98 0.99 -1.96
C LEU A 103 2.61 1.03 -2.67
N CYS A 104 2.49 0.35 -3.81
CA CYS A 104 1.25 0.23 -4.57
C CYS A 104 0.13 -0.48 -3.80
N TYR A 105 0.48 -1.40 -2.92
CA TYR A 105 -0.49 -2.04 -2.03
C TYR A 105 -0.90 -1.12 -0.88
N ALA A 106 0.06 -0.52 -0.18
CA ALA A 106 -0.18 0.23 1.04
C ALA A 106 -0.92 1.55 0.83
N VAL A 107 -0.60 2.31 -0.22
CA VAL A 107 -1.22 3.64 -0.47
C VAL A 107 -2.76 3.60 -0.51
N PRO A 108 -3.41 2.71 -1.28
CA PRO A 108 -4.87 2.59 -1.22
C PRO A 108 -5.40 2.19 0.16
N GLN A 109 -4.68 1.39 0.92
CA GLN A 109 -5.11 0.97 2.26
C GLN A 109 -5.08 2.15 3.24
N ILE A 110 -4.02 2.96 3.20
CA ILE A 110 -3.92 4.23 3.95
C ILE A 110 -5.12 5.11 3.62
N LEU A 111 -5.37 5.38 2.33
CA LEU A 111 -6.48 6.23 1.90
C LEU A 111 -7.86 5.67 2.30
N LYS A 112 -8.04 4.35 2.29
CA LYS A 112 -9.29 3.70 2.74
C LYS A 112 -9.51 3.90 4.24
N ILE A 113 -8.47 3.72 5.06
CA ILE A 113 -8.55 3.95 6.51
C ILE A 113 -8.92 5.41 6.79
N LEU A 114 -8.21 6.36 6.18
CA LEU A 114 -8.47 7.78 6.37
C LEU A 114 -9.89 8.20 5.96
N ARG A 115 -10.42 7.64 4.87
CA ARG A 115 -11.82 7.87 4.46
C ARG A 115 -12.84 7.20 5.38
N ALA A 116 -12.48 6.09 6.03
CA ALA A 116 -13.34 5.45 7.01
C ALA A 116 -13.43 6.29 8.30
N VAL A 117 -12.33 6.92 8.72
CA VAL A 117 -12.28 7.82 9.89
C VAL A 117 -13.00 9.15 9.59
N HIS A 118 -12.61 9.86 8.53
CA HIS A 118 -13.05 11.25 8.29
C HIS A 118 -14.22 11.39 7.30
N GLY A 119 -14.70 10.27 6.77
CA GLY A 119 -15.80 10.21 5.81
C GLY A 119 -15.39 10.27 4.33
N PRO A 120 -16.29 9.85 3.42
CA PRO A 120 -15.97 9.64 2.00
C PRO A 120 -15.71 10.92 1.20
N ASN A 121 -16.14 12.07 1.73
CA ASN A 121 -16.01 13.37 1.06
C ASN A 121 -14.68 14.08 1.36
N HIS A 122 -13.88 13.56 2.29
CA HIS A 122 -12.55 14.10 2.56
C HIS A 122 -11.56 13.69 1.46
N THR A 123 -10.90 14.69 0.89
CA THR A 123 -9.78 14.49 -0.02
C THR A 123 -8.49 14.40 0.79
N PHE A 124 -7.74 13.32 0.59
CA PHE A 124 -6.42 13.13 1.18
C PHE A 124 -5.37 13.16 0.09
N GLU A 125 -4.32 13.92 0.32
CA GLU A 125 -3.19 14.06 -0.60
C GLU A 125 -1.90 13.73 0.14
N PHE A 126 -1.04 12.94 -0.49
CA PHE A 126 0.31 12.74 -0.01
C PHE A 126 1.14 13.97 -0.35
N ALA A 127 1.76 14.56 0.66
CA ALA A 127 2.47 15.83 0.56
C ALA A 127 3.79 15.76 1.35
N GLY A 128 4.43 16.91 1.55
CA GLY A 128 5.70 16.99 2.27
C GLY A 128 6.79 16.13 1.64
N GLU A 129 7.37 15.23 2.44
CA GLU A 129 8.48 14.37 2.04
C GLU A 129 8.04 13.13 1.25
N VAL A 130 6.79 12.69 1.41
CA VAL A 130 6.31 11.40 0.91
C VAL A 130 6.44 11.27 -0.61
N PRO A 131 6.02 12.24 -1.45
CA PRO A 131 6.19 12.15 -2.90
C PRO A 131 7.66 12.01 -3.32
N ASN A 132 8.57 12.77 -2.70
CA ASN A 132 10.00 12.71 -2.97
C ASN A 132 10.61 11.37 -2.56
N TYR A 133 10.17 10.85 -1.41
CA TYR A 133 10.59 9.54 -0.91
C TYR A 133 10.16 8.41 -1.86
N VAL A 134 8.88 8.39 -2.26
CA VAL A 134 8.34 7.39 -3.20
C VAL A 134 9.09 7.44 -4.55
N ALA A 135 9.32 8.65 -5.09
CA ALA A 135 10.10 8.82 -6.31
C ALA A 135 11.55 8.32 -6.16
N SER A 136 12.18 8.58 -5.02
CA SER A 136 13.55 8.14 -4.73
C SER A 136 13.66 6.63 -4.61
N VAL A 137 12.72 5.99 -3.91
CA VAL A 137 12.62 4.52 -3.80
C VAL A 137 12.43 3.91 -5.18
N ALA A 138 11.51 4.43 -5.99
CA ALA A 138 11.25 3.93 -7.33
C ALA A 138 12.48 4.03 -8.23
N LYS A 139 13.18 5.18 -8.21
CA LYS A 139 14.44 5.37 -8.94
C LYS A 139 15.53 4.40 -8.47
N TYR A 140 15.71 4.26 -7.16
CA TYR A 140 16.65 3.30 -6.56
C TYR A 140 16.38 1.86 -7.02
N ARG A 141 15.10 1.49 -7.16
CA ARG A 141 14.64 0.19 -7.67
C ARG A 141 14.57 0.11 -9.21
N GLY A 142 15.11 1.10 -9.92
CA GLY A 142 15.22 1.11 -11.39
C GLY A 142 13.88 1.26 -12.13
N TRP A 143 12.89 1.91 -11.52
CA TRP A 143 11.64 2.25 -12.18
C TRP A 143 11.75 3.54 -13.00
N ILE A 144 11.07 3.54 -14.15
CA ILE A 144 11.05 4.66 -15.10
C ILE A 144 9.69 5.36 -15.06
N ALA A 145 8.64 4.60 -14.77
CA ALA A 145 7.25 5.04 -14.66
C ALA A 145 6.65 4.45 -13.38
N LEU A 146 5.70 5.15 -12.75
CA LEU A 146 4.98 4.64 -11.60
C LEU A 146 3.60 4.13 -11.98
N PRO A 147 3.09 3.06 -11.35
CA PRO A 147 1.70 2.67 -11.48
C PRO A 147 0.78 3.77 -10.94
N ARG A 148 -0.47 3.81 -11.43
CA ARG A 148 -1.44 4.86 -11.10
C ARG A 148 -1.64 5.12 -9.60
N ARG A 149 -1.50 4.11 -8.75
CA ARG A 149 -1.66 4.25 -7.29
C ARG A 149 -0.59 5.15 -6.67
N LEU A 150 0.52 5.37 -7.37
CA LEU A 150 1.66 6.18 -6.95
C LEU A 150 1.85 7.42 -7.85
N ASP A 151 0.82 7.81 -8.60
CA ASP A 151 0.92 8.87 -9.61
C ASP A 151 1.28 10.24 -9.01
N PHE A 152 0.94 10.46 -7.74
CA PHE A 152 1.33 11.66 -6.98
C PHE A 152 2.85 11.87 -6.89
N ALA A 153 3.67 10.85 -7.18
CA ALA A 153 5.13 10.92 -7.20
C ALA A 153 5.73 10.84 -8.62
N SER A 154 4.91 10.68 -9.67
CA SER A 154 5.36 10.48 -11.05
C SER A 154 6.20 11.64 -11.57
N GLU A 155 5.78 12.89 -11.34
CA GLU A 155 6.51 14.07 -11.81
C GLU A 155 7.91 14.18 -11.20
N LEU A 156 8.03 13.84 -9.92
CA LEU A 156 9.32 13.83 -9.21
C LEU A 156 10.22 12.72 -9.75
N LEU A 157 9.70 11.52 -9.98
CA LEU A 157 10.47 10.44 -10.61
C LEU A 157 10.96 10.84 -12.01
N ASN A 158 10.08 11.45 -12.82
CA ASN A 158 10.42 11.94 -14.15
C ASN A 158 11.56 12.97 -14.08
N SER A 159 11.45 13.95 -13.19
CA SER A 159 12.50 14.94 -12.93
C SER A 159 13.82 14.28 -12.55
N MET A 160 13.80 13.33 -11.62
CA MET A 160 15.00 12.60 -11.18
C MET A 160 15.62 11.74 -12.30
N ASN A 161 14.83 11.27 -13.26
CA ASN A 161 15.29 10.51 -14.42
C ASN A 161 15.66 11.42 -15.62
N GLY A 162 15.53 12.74 -15.50
CA GLY A 162 15.75 13.69 -16.59
C GLY A 162 14.73 13.55 -17.73
N LEU A 163 13.55 13.01 -17.44
CA LEU A 163 12.47 12.84 -18.40
C LEU A 163 11.62 14.09 -18.47
N THR A 164 11.29 14.48 -19.70
CA THR A 164 10.37 15.59 -19.99
C THR A 164 9.23 15.09 -20.85
N GLU A 165 8.12 15.82 -20.90
CA GLU A 165 6.94 15.43 -21.70
C GLU A 165 7.25 15.23 -23.20
N LYS A 166 8.31 15.88 -23.69
CA LYS A 166 8.76 15.78 -25.08
C LYS A 166 9.73 14.62 -25.32
N SER A 167 10.25 14.00 -24.27
CA SER A 167 11.22 12.92 -24.40
C SER A 167 10.51 11.63 -24.85
N LYS A 168 11.09 10.95 -25.85
CA LYS A 168 10.55 9.69 -26.37
C LYS A 168 10.25 8.68 -25.26
N ARG A 169 11.20 8.51 -24.33
CA ARG A 169 11.08 7.57 -23.20
C ARG A 169 9.94 7.91 -22.24
N TYR A 170 9.62 9.20 -22.04
CA TYR A 170 8.45 9.60 -21.25
C TYR A 170 7.15 9.19 -21.93
N ILE A 171 7.03 9.47 -23.23
CA ILE A 171 5.84 9.16 -24.02
C ILE A 171 5.57 7.66 -24.00
N GLU A 172 6.59 6.85 -24.34
CA GLU A 172 6.50 5.38 -24.32
C GLU A 172 6.13 4.84 -22.93
N SER A 173 6.73 5.38 -21.87
CA SER A 173 6.45 4.96 -20.49
C SER A 173 5.03 5.30 -20.05
N LYS A 174 4.52 6.46 -20.46
CA LYS A 174 3.16 6.92 -20.16
C LYS A 174 2.13 6.08 -20.90
N GLU A 175 2.34 5.84 -22.19
CA GLU A 175 1.49 4.97 -23.01
C GLU A 175 1.38 3.57 -22.38
N LEU A 176 2.52 3.01 -21.95
CA LEU A 176 2.53 1.69 -21.30
C LEU A 176 1.75 1.66 -19.98
N VAL A 177 1.88 2.69 -19.13
CA VAL A 177 1.12 2.79 -17.88
C VAL A 177 -0.39 2.90 -18.17
N ASP A 178 -0.76 3.68 -19.18
CA ASP A 178 -2.15 3.83 -19.61
C ASP A 178 -2.72 2.52 -20.17
N GLU A 179 -1.95 1.77 -20.97
CA GLU A 179 -2.35 0.45 -21.46
C GLU A 179 -2.58 -0.56 -20.32
N VAL A 180 -1.65 -0.66 -19.36
CA VAL A 180 -1.81 -1.55 -18.19
C VAL A 180 -3.07 -1.17 -17.42
N ARG A 181 -3.31 0.13 -17.24
CA ARG A 181 -4.49 0.64 -16.55
C ARG A 181 -5.78 0.26 -17.25
N GLU A 182 -5.84 0.37 -18.57
CA GLU A 182 -7.05 0.03 -19.32
C GLU A 182 -7.32 -1.48 -19.31
N VAL A 183 -6.28 -2.32 -19.44
CA VAL A 183 -6.43 -3.77 -19.26
C VAL A 183 -6.93 -4.09 -17.85
N TYR A 184 -6.32 -3.51 -16.81
CA TYR A 184 -6.70 -3.76 -15.42
C TYR A 184 -8.16 -3.37 -15.13
N ARG A 185 -8.66 -2.27 -15.72
CA ARG A 185 -10.04 -1.81 -15.56
C ARG A 185 -11.07 -2.62 -16.32
N GLY A 186 -10.66 -3.22 -17.44
CA GLY A 186 -11.54 -4.05 -18.27
C GLY A 186 -11.81 -5.44 -17.68
N LEU A 187 -11.16 -5.79 -16.56
CA LEU A 187 -11.28 -7.10 -15.92
C LEU A 187 -12.11 -6.99 -14.63
N ASP A 188 -13.15 -7.81 -14.51
CA ASP A 188 -13.96 -7.91 -13.29
C ASP A 188 -13.12 -8.41 -12.09
N ASN A 189 -12.25 -9.38 -12.35
CA ASN A 189 -11.28 -9.93 -11.40
C ASN A 189 -9.90 -10.01 -12.07
N PRO A 190 -9.08 -8.95 -11.97
CA PRO A 190 -7.77 -8.92 -12.61
C PRO A 190 -6.86 -9.97 -11.97
N THR A 191 -6.38 -10.91 -12.79
CA THR A 191 -5.35 -11.90 -12.43
C THR A 191 -4.13 -11.73 -13.33
N ALA A 192 -2.97 -12.25 -12.89
CA ALA A 192 -1.77 -12.23 -13.72
C ALA A 192 -2.01 -12.89 -15.08
N ASP A 193 -2.66 -14.06 -15.09
CA ASP A 193 -2.97 -14.78 -16.33
C ASP A 193 -3.91 -14.00 -17.24
N ALA A 194 -4.96 -13.37 -16.70
CA ALA A 194 -5.88 -12.57 -17.51
C ALA A 194 -5.18 -11.37 -18.14
N ILE A 195 -4.30 -10.70 -17.39
CA ILE A 195 -3.56 -9.53 -17.86
C ILE A 195 -2.51 -9.91 -18.92
N LEU A 196 -1.73 -10.96 -18.67
CA LEU A 196 -0.66 -11.41 -19.58
C LEU A 196 -1.20 -12.10 -20.84
N ASN A 197 -2.47 -12.52 -20.85
CA ASN A 197 -3.15 -13.03 -22.04
C ASN A 197 -3.95 -11.97 -22.81
N SER A 198 -3.93 -10.70 -22.35
CA SER A 198 -4.59 -9.60 -23.06
C SER A 198 -3.99 -9.37 -24.45
N GLU A 199 -4.83 -8.92 -25.39
CA GLU A 199 -4.38 -8.62 -26.75
C GLU A 199 -3.37 -7.46 -26.78
N GLN A 200 -3.55 -6.48 -25.89
CA GLN A 200 -2.61 -5.37 -25.69
C GLN A 200 -1.21 -5.91 -25.35
N TYR A 201 -1.09 -6.78 -24.35
CA TYR A 201 0.20 -7.36 -23.94
C TYR A 201 0.88 -8.15 -25.08
N LYS A 202 0.11 -8.90 -25.87
CA LYS A 202 0.65 -9.69 -26.99
C LYS A 202 1.19 -8.83 -28.14
N GLN A 203 0.69 -7.61 -28.29
CA GLN A 203 1.11 -6.68 -29.35
C GLN A 203 2.40 -5.92 -29.00
N LEU A 204 2.79 -5.92 -27.73
CA LEU A 204 4.00 -5.24 -27.25
C LEU A 204 5.29 -5.97 -27.65
N SER A 205 6.36 -5.19 -27.82
CA SER A 205 7.70 -5.76 -27.96
C SER A 205 8.18 -6.39 -26.64
N ARG A 206 9.17 -7.28 -26.71
CA ARG A 206 9.68 -7.97 -25.51
C ARG A 206 10.13 -7.01 -24.37
N PRO A 207 10.84 -5.89 -24.63
CA PRO A 207 11.17 -4.93 -23.59
C PRO A 207 9.94 -4.27 -22.95
N GLU A 208 8.93 -3.92 -23.76
CA GLU A 208 7.68 -3.32 -23.28
C GLU A 208 6.87 -4.33 -22.46
N GLN A 209 6.80 -5.59 -22.89
CA GLN A 209 6.18 -6.68 -22.14
C GLN A 209 6.76 -6.84 -20.73
N ILE A 210 8.09 -6.75 -20.58
CA ILE A 210 8.75 -6.83 -19.27
C ILE A 210 8.29 -5.67 -18.36
N GLN A 211 8.25 -4.45 -18.89
CA GLN A 211 7.81 -3.29 -18.12
C GLN A 211 6.31 -3.33 -17.82
N PHE A 212 5.50 -3.79 -18.77
CA PHE A 212 4.07 -4.00 -18.60
C PHE A 212 3.80 -5.00 -17.47
N ALA A 213 4.45 -6.16 -17.53
CA ALA A 213 4.31 -7.20 -16.51
C ALA A 213 4.78 -6.70 -15.14
N LYS A 214 5.83 -5.87 -15.08
CA LYS A 214 6.32 -5.25 -13.85
C LYS A 214 5.27 -4.29 -13.23
N ILE A 215 4.67 -3.40 -14.03
CA ILE A 215 3.61 -2.49 -13.58
C ILE A 215 2.37 -3.28 -13.14
N ALA A 216 1.95 -4.27 -13.94
CA ALA A 216 0.81 -5.13 -13.62
C ALA A 216 1.04 -5.92 -12.32
N GLY A 217 2.23 -6.49 -12.14
CA GLY A 217 2.62 -7.19 -10.91
C GLY A 217 2.50 -6.30 -9.68
N ALA A 218 2.93 -5.03 -9.76
CA ALA A 218 2.77 -4.08 -8.66
C ALA A 218 1.31 -3.75 -8.33
N LEU A 219 0.41 -3.76 -9.31
CA LEU A 219 -1.02 -3.55 -9.07
C LEU A 219 -1.73 -4.76 -8.45
N LEU A 220 -1.24 -5.96 -8.78
CA LEU A 220 -1.75 -7.25 -8.31
C LEU A 220 -1.16 -7.70 -6.96
N PHE A 221 -0.07 -7.06 -6.51
CA PHE A 221 0.61 -7.45 -5.28
C PHE A 221 -0.34 -7.34 -4.07
N ASP A 222 -0.39 -8.43 -3.29
CA ASP A 222 -1.18 -8.53 -2.06
C ASP A 222 -0.45 -9.41 -1.02
N PRO A 223 0.11 -8.82 0.05
CA PRO A 223 0.85 -9.53 1.08
C PRO A 223 -0.04 -10.42 1.97
N THR A 224 -1.37 -10.27 1.91
CA THR A 224 -2.30 -11.02 2.76
C THR A 224 -2.54 -12.44 2.28
N ILE A 225 -2.33 -12.70 0.98
CA ILE A 225 -2.62 -14.00 0.35
C ILE A 225 -1.81 -15.13 1.02
N LEU A 226 -0.60 -14.85 1.48
CA LEU A 226 0.26 -15.85 2.14
C LEU A 226 -0.28 -16.34 3.49
N TYR A 227 -1.20 -15.58 4.10
CA TYR A 227 -1.70 -15.81 5.46
C TYR A 227 -3.21 -16.12 5.48
N ARG A 228 -3.89 -16.07 4.33
CA ARG A 228 -5.26 -16.57 4.22
C ARG A 228 -5.21 -18.09 4.25
N ALA A 229 -5.73 -18.68 5.33
CA ALA A 229 -5.83 -20.13 5.48
C ALA A 229 -6.48 -20.75 4.22
N ASN A 230 -5.88 -21.83 3.70
CA ASN A 230 -6.56 -22.78 2.82
C ASN A 230 -7.61 -23.57 3.62
#